data_AF-A0A2S7QQB9-F1
#
_entry.id   AF-A0A2S7QQB9-F1
#
_cell.length_a   1.000
_cell.length_b   1.000
_cell.length_c   1.000
_cell.angle_alpha   90.00
_cell.angle_beta   90.00
_cell.angle_gamma   90.00
#
_symmetry.space_group_name_H-M   'P 1'
#
loop_
_entity.id
_entity.type
_entity.pdbx_description
1 polymer ?
#
loop_
_entity_poly.entity_id
_entity_poly.type
_entity_poly.pdbx_seq_one_letter_code
_entity_poly.pdbx_strand_id
1 'polypeptide(L)'
;MAKPAQHYEVIIAGGGIAGVTLVLMFEKLGISYFLLEGRDTLESDRSAGIGLQPNGLRILDQLGLVEDIEEATILLEKWFSYDSEGNLMNDFDAMGQYREKVYVRIGYPVAFIECRKLLSIMVRYIQRIECVRTSVRVASIKESDDHVTVITTDGLSLIADIVVGADGVRSATLVLPAPQSMACQRPPKASPRNLGQNVPLSQAPRYTKAEAEALCQSVAHIQVTPKLKFGEIYKNRVVAVKIGVEEGVAKG
;
A
#
# COMPACT_ATOMS: atom_id res chain seq x y z
N MET A 1 -4.62 -32.64 -25.62
CA MET A 1 -5.73 -32.45 -24.67
C MET A 1 -5.39 -31.24 -23.81
N ALA A 2 -6.27 -30.22 -23.73
CA ALA A 2 -6.03 -29.06 -22.89
C ALA A 2 -6.03 -29.49 -21.42
N LYS A 3 -4.99 -29.13 -20.67
CA LYS A 3 -4.89 -29.41 -19.23
C LYS A 3 -6.08 -28.73 -18.54
N PRO A 4 -6.83 -29.41 -17.65
CA PRO A 4 -7.95 -28.78 -16.97
C PRO A 4 -7.46 -27.52 -16.24
N ALA A 5 -8.22 -26.43 -16.34
CA ALA A 5 -7.88 -25.19 -15.65
C ALA A 5 -7.86 -25.45 -14.14
N GLN A 6 -6.76 -25.08 -13.48
CA GLN A 6 -6.58 -25.30 -12.05
C GLN A 6 -7.45 -24.29 -11.29
N HIS A 7 -8.30 -24.79 -10.39
CA HIS A 7 -9.22 -23.98 -9.59
C HIS A 7 -8.61 -23.62 -8.22
N TYR A 8 -8.71 -22.36 -7.82
CA TYR A 8 -8.19 -21.84 -6.54
C TYR A 8 -9.27 -21.04 -5.80
N GLU A 9 -9.22 -20.97 -4.47
CA GLU A 9 -10.15 -20.07 -3.75
C GLU A 9 -9.79 -18.61 -4.02
N VAL A 10 -8.49 -18.28 -3.99
CA VAL A 10 -8.02 -16.90 -4.21
C VAL A 10 -6.84 -16.83 -5.17
N ILE A 11 -6.91 -15.97 -6.19
CA ILE A 11 -5.72 -15.56 -6.95
C ILE A 11 -5.29 -14.17 -6.51
N ILE A 12 -4.00 -14.01 -6.20
CA ILE A 12 -3.40 -12.74 -5.78
C ILE A 12 -2.55 -12.21 -6.93
N ALA A 13 -2.87 -11.03 -7.45
CA ALA A 13 -2.11 -10.37 -8.50
C ALA A 13 -1.12 -9.36 -7.86
N GLY A 14 0.13 -9.76 -7.68
CA GLY A 14 1.21 -8.91 -7.16
C GLY A 14 1.86 -9.48 -5.89
N GLY A 15 3.18 -9.63 -5.91
CA GLY A 15 4.02 -10.16 -4.83
C GLY A 15 4.78 -9.09 -4.06
N GLY A 16 4.17 -7.92 -3.87
CA GLY A 16 4.69 -6.89 -2.95
C GLY A 16 4.34 -7.16 -1.49
N ILE A 17 4.64 -6.21 -0.60
CA ILE A 17 4.33 -6.32 0.84
C ILE A 17 2.86 -6.72 1.08
N ALA A 18 1.91 -6.04 0.44
CA ALA A 18 0.48 -6.34 0.62
C ALA A 18 0.11 -7.77 0.16
N GLY A 19 0.61 -8.21 -1.00
CA GLY A 19 0.33 -9.55 -1.53
C GLY A 19 0.95 -10.65 -0.69
N VAL A 20 2.19 -10.47 -0.24
CA VAL A 20 2.88 -11.42 0.63
C VAL A 20 2.25 -11.45 2.04
N THR A 21 1.82 -10.32 2.59
CA THR A 21 1.02 -10.31 3.83
C THR A 21 -0.22 -11.18 3.70
N LEU A 22 -0.93 -11.09 2.57
CA LEU A 22 -2.15 -11.85 2.34
C LEU A 22 -1.86 -13.36 2.20
N VAL A 23 -0.76 -13.73 1.52
CA VAL A 23 -0.27 -15.12 1.48
C VAL A 23 -0.07 -15.68 2.89
N LEU A 24 0.69 -14.98 3.74
CA LEU A 24 0.97 -15.44 5.09
C LEU A 24 -0.30 -15.56 5.94
N MET A 25 -1.27 -14.66 5.74
CA MET A 25 -2.59 -14.76 6.38
C MET A 25 -3.37 -15.98 5.91
N PHE A 26 -3.40 -16.24 4.60
CA PHE A 26 -4.10 -17.40 4.04
C PHE A 26 -3.50 -18.72 4.46
N GLU A 27 -2.17 -18.82 4.57
CA GLU A 27 -1.50 -20.01 5.11
C GLU A 27 -1.93 -20.28 6.56
N LYS A 28 -2.00 -19.24 7.41
CA LYS A 28 -2.48 -19.40 8.80
C LYS A 28 -3.96 -19.79 8.90
N LEU A 29 -4.77 -19.36 7.94
CA LEU A 29 -6.21 -19.64 7.89
C LEU A 29 -6.56 -20.92 7.12
N GLY A 30 -5.58 -21.57 6.47
CA GLY A 30 -5.80 -22.75 5.64
C GLY A 30 -6.55 -22.47 4.33
N ILE A 31 -6.51 -21.23 3.83
CA ILE A 31 -7.19 -20.81 2.59
C ILE A 31 -6.28 -21.10 1.39
N SER A 32 -6.82 -21.73 0.34
CA SER A 32 -6.09 -22.00 -0.89
C SER A 32 -5.84 -20.73 -1.72
N TYR A 33 -4.60 -20.52 -2.17
CA TYR A 33 -4.27 -19.35 -2.98
C TYR A 33 -3.29 -19.66 -4.11
N PHE A 34 -3.21 -18.74 -5.08
CA PHE A 34 -2.13 -18.70 -6.06
C PHE A 34 -1.67 -17.25 -6.27
N LEU A 35 -0.40 -16.96 -6.01
CA LEU A 35 0.17 -15.62 -6.17
C LEU A 35 0.91 -15.50 -7.50
N LEU A 36 0.58 -14.46 -8.26
CA LEU A 36 1.21 -14.11 -9.53
C LEU A 36 2.01 -12.81 -9.38
N GLU A 37 3.32 -12.86 -9.57
CA GLU A 37 4.20 -11.68 -9.57
C GLU A 37 4.80 -11.46 -10.96
N GLY A 38 4.70 -10.22 -11.46
CA GLY A 38 5.17 -9.86 -12.79
C GLY A 38 6.68 -9.69 -12.91
N ARG A 39 7.40 -9.43 -11.80
CA ARG A 39 8.86 -9.46 -11.71
C ARG A 39 9.37 -10.89 -11.63
N ASP A 40 10.62 -11.10 -12.00
CA ASP A 40 11.32 -12.38 -11.91
C ASP A 40 11.60 -12.84 -10.47
N THR A 41 11.55 -11.91 -9.51
CA THR A 41 11.73 -12.15 -8.08
C THR A 41 10.71 -11.36 -7.24
N LEU A 42 10.34 -11.92 -6.08
CA LEU A 42 9.61 -11.19 -5.05
C LEU A 42 10.52 -10.16 -4.37
N GLU A 43 11.81 -10.48 -4.24
CA GLU A 43 12.81 -9.64 -3.58
C GLU A 43 13.32 -8.57 -4.56
N SER A 44 12.87 -7.32 -4.40
CA SER A 44 13.26 -6.25 -5.32
C SER A 44 14.55 -5.55 -4.93
N ASP A 45 15.43 -5.31 -5.89
CA ASP A 45 16.65 -4.50 -5.67
C ASP A 45 16.42 -3.00 -5.49
N ARG A 46 15.20 -2.52 -5.73
CA ARG A 46 14.84 -1.10 -5.56
C ARG A 46 13.96 -0.93 -4.34
N SER A 47 14.46 -0.20 -3.34
CA SER A 47 13.70 0.04 -2.12
C SER A 47 13.85 1.48 -1.63
N ALA A 48 12.74 2.06 -1.22
CA ALA A 48 12.73 3.17 -0.27
C ALA A 48 12.66 2.61 1.15
N GLY A 49 12.93 3.45 2.15
CA GLY A 49 12.55 3.14 3.53
C GLY A 49 11.03 3.17 3.71
N ILE A 50 10.51 2.35 4.60
CA ILE A 50 9.13 2.37 5.07
C ILE A 50 9.11 2.53 6.59
N GLY A 51 8.24 3.41 7.06
CA GLY A 51 7.92 3.55 8.48
C GLY A 51 6.81 2.57 8.87
N LEU A 52 7.13 1.60 9.71
CA LEU A 52 6.20 0.67 10.32
C LEU A 52 5.61 1.29 11.58
N GLN A 53 4.31 1.54 11.53
CA GLN A 53 3.54 2.08 12.64
C GLN A 53 2.97 0.94 13.51
N PRO A 54 2.58 1.20 14.78
CA PRO A 54 2.08 0.16 15.70
C PRO A 54 0.94 -0.70 15.16
N ASN A 55 0.03 -0.10 14.37
CA ASN A 55 -1.07 -0.82 13.74
C ASN A 55 -0.59 -1.87 12.72
N GLY A 56 0.45 -1.55 11.94
CA GLY A 56 1.07 -2.48 11.00
C GLY A 56 1.89 -3.54 11.73
N LEU A 57 2.69 -3.15 12.71
CA LEU A 57 3.53 -4.07 13.49
C LEU A 57 2.70 -5.11 14.24
N ARG A 58 1.54 -4.73 14.80
CA ARG A 58 0.61 -5.68 15.42
C ARG A 58 0.17 -6.80 14.48
N ILE A 59 -0.05 -6.50 13.20
CA ILE A 59 -0.42 -7.51 12.21
C ILE A 59 0.78 -8.40 11.88
N LEU A 60 1.97 -7.80 11.72
CA LEU A 60 3.20 -8.54 11.43
C LEU A 60 3.62 -9.45 12.60
N ASP A 61 3.35 -9.04 13.84
CA ASP A 61 3.50 -9.85 15.05
C ASP A 61 2.55 -11.05 15.06
N GLN A 62 1.27 -10.86 14.72
CA GLN A 62 0.35 -12.00 14.54
C GLN A 62 0.80 -12.98 13.46
N LEU A 63 1.61 -12.53 12.50
CA LEU A 63 2.23 -13.37 11.48
C LEU A 63 3.55 -14.02 11.95
N GLY A 64 4.09 -13.65 13.11
CA GLY A 64 5.33 -14.18 13.70
C GLY A 64 6.60 -13.56 13.14
N LEU A 65 6.49 -12.32 12.62
CA LEU A 65 7.58 -11.63 11.91
C LEU A 65 8.27 -10.57 12.78
N VAL A 66 7.73 -10.24 13.96
CA VAL A 66 8.12 -9.02 14.67
C VAL A 66 9.57 -9.07 15.14
N GLU A 67 10.06 -10.22 15.60
CA GLU A 67 11.43 -10.39 16.06
C GLU A 67 12.44 -10.17 14.92
N ASP A 68 12.21 -10.83 13.78
CA ASP A 68 13.03 -10.68 12.57
C ASP A 68 13.02 -9.24 12.02
N ILE A 69 11.88 -8.56 12.14
CA ILE A 69 11.73 -7.16 11.74
C ILE A 69 12.50 -6.26 12.70
N GLU A 70 12.37 -6.45 14.01
CA GLU A 70 13.08 -5.67 15.03
C GLU A 70 14.59 -5.76 14.84
N GLU A 71 15.13 -6.98 14.61
CA GLU A 71 16.55 -7.19 14.32
C GLU A 71 17.03 -6.49 13.04
N ALA A 72 16.13 -6.30 12.07
CA ALA A 72 16.43 -5.67 10.79
C ALA A 72 16.12 -4.16 10.74
N THR A 73 15.59 -3.58 11.81
CA THR A 73 15.23 -2.16 11.88
C THR A 73 16.35 -1.32 12.48
N ILE A 74 16.41 -0.06 12.04
CA ILE A 74 17.31 0.94 12.64
C ILE A 74 16.49 1.80 13.60
N LEU A 75 17.04 2.00 14.79
CA LEU A 75 16.42 2.83 15.82
C LEU A 75 16.43 4.30 15.41
N LEU A 76 15.27 4.93 15.40
CA LEU A 76 15.17 6.38 15.19
C LEU A 76 15.41 7.11 16.52
N GLU A 77 16.56 7.78 16.63
CA GLU A 77 16.92 8.53 17.84
C GLU A 77 16.37 9.97 17.81
N LYS A 78 16.49 10.64 16.66
CA LYS A 78 16.18 12.05 16.50
C LYS A 78 15.38 12.30 15.24
N TRP A 79 14.42 13.21 15.35
CA TRP A 79 13.68 13.74 14.22
C TRP A 79 13.85 15.25 14.16
N PHE A 80 14.49 15.72 13.10
CA PHE A 80 14.64 17.14 12.83
C PHE A 80 13.69 17.56 11.71
N SER A 81 12.98 18.65 11.93
CA SER A 81 12.15 19.29 10.92
C SER A 81 12.70 20.67 10.64
N TYR A 82 13.06 20.93 9.38
CA TYR A 82 13.57 22.22 8.91
C TYR A 82 12.54 22.91 8.03
N ASP A 83 12.54 24.24 8.02
CA ASP A 83 11.75 25.03 7.07
C ASP A 83 12.42 25.07 5.68
N SER A 84 11.79 25.78 4.73
CA SER A 84 12.30 25.94 3.37
C SER A 84 13.62 26.72 3.27
N GLU A 85 14.00 27.45 4.32
CA GLU A 85 15.23 28.25 4.39
C GLU A 85 16.35 27.49 5.14
N GLY A 86 16.07 26.28 5.61
CA GLY A 86 17.02 25.44 6.35
C GLY A 86 17.07 25.75 7.85
N ASN A 87 16.15 26.57 8.38
CA ASN A 87 16.07 26.83 9.80
C ASN A 87 15.40 25.64 10.50
N LEU A 88 15.99 25.19 11.61
CA LEU A 88 15.42 24.13 12.42
C LEU A 88 14.11 24.62 13.05
N MET A 89 12.98 24.06 12.63
CA MET A 89 11.67 24.33 13.22
C MET A 89 11.47 23.49 14.48
N ASN A 90 11.95 22.24 14.45
CA ASN A 90 11.71 21.32 15.53
C ASN A 90 12.79 20.24 15.62
N ASP A 91 13.24 19.96 16.85
CA ASP A 91 14.03 18.80 17.24
C ASP A 91 13.18 17.93 18.18
N PHE A 92 12.70 16.80 17.68
CA PHE A 92 12.01 15.80 18.49
C PHE A 92 12.99 14.68 18.84
N ASP A 93 13.12 14.41 20.15
CA ASP A 93 13.64 13.14 20.63
C ASP A 93 12.62 12.04 20.30
N ALA A 94 12.92 11.29 19.23
CA ALA A 94 12.11 10.18 18.79
C ALA A 94 12.21 9.01 19.80
N MET A 95 13.32 8.88 20.53
CA MET A 95 13.48 7.82 21.49
C MET A 95 12.70 8.04 22.79
N GLY A 96 12.77 9.25 23.35
CA GLY A 96 12.17 9.57 24.64
C GLY A 96 10.64 9.43 24.70
N GLN A 97 9.92 9.66 23.59
CA GLN A 97 8.45 9.53 23.59
C GLN A 97 7.94 8.23 22.97
N TYR A 98 8.63 7.65 21.99
CA TYR A 98 8.16 6.41 21.37
C TYR A 98 8.42 5.16 22.24
N ARG A 99 9.56 5.08 22.95
CA ARG A 99 9.80 3.97 23.89
C ARG A 99 9.02 4.11 25.19
N GLU A 100 8.98 5.29 25.82
CA GLU A 100 8.30 5.43 27.12
C GLU A 100 6.79 5.68 27.03
N LYS A 101 6.26 6.34 26.00
CA LYS A 101 4.82 6.65 25.93
C LYS A 101 4.07 5.82 24.90
N VAL A 102 4.65 5.56 23.73
CA VAL A 102 3.99 4.77 22.68
C VAL A 102 4.13 3.28 22.96
N TYR A 103 5.32 2.78 23.27
CA TYR A 103 5.51 1.36 23.61
C TYR A 103 4.72 0.99 24.88
N VAL A 104 4.76 1.82 25.92
CA VAL A 104 4.02 1.58 27.18
C VAL A 104 2.50 1.65 27.01
N ARG A 105 1.97 2.44 26.06
CA ARG A 105 0.51 2.57 25.84
C ARG A 105 -0.04 1.69 24.73
N ILE A 106 0.75 1.38 23.70
CA ILE A 106 0.32 0.77 22.44
C ILE A 106 1.00 -0.59 22.20
N GLY A 107 2.10 -0.89 22.89
CA GLY A 107 2.80 -2.19 22.87
C GLY A 107 3.79 -2.39 21.73
N TYR A 108 3.87 -1.47 20.76
CA TYR A 108 4.79 -1.57 19.61
C TYR A 108 5.51 -0.23 19.35
N PRO A 109 6.76 -0.25 18.85
CA PRO A 109 7.50 0.96 18.51
C PRO A 109 7.04 1.53 17.15
N VAL A 110 7.64 2.64 16.72
CA VAL A 110 7.72 2.99 15.29
C VAL A 110 9.08 2.53 14.79
N ALA A 111 9.09 1.75 13.71
CA ALA A 111 10.31 1.17 13.16
C ALA A 111 10.52 1.62 11.72
N PHE A 112 11.76 1.82 11.30
CA PHE A 112 12.09 2.09 9.90
C PHE A 112 12.92 0.93 9.34
N ILE A 113 12.50 0.44 8.18
CA ILE A 113 13.14 -0.67 7.48
C ILE A 113 13.08 -0.42 5.98
N GLU A 114 14.04 -0.95 5.22
CA GLU A 114 13.93 -0.97 3.77
C GLU A 114 12.82 -1.94 3.34
N CYS A 115 11.91 -1.52 2.45
CA CYS A 115 10.89 -2.41 1.88
C CYS A 115 11.48 -3.71 1.32
N ARG A 116 12.69 -3.67 0.70
CA ARG A 116 13.39 -4.90 0.25
C ARG A 116 13.65 -5.83 1.41
N LYS A 117 14.27 -5.33 2.48
CA LYS A 117 14.63 -6.13 3.66
C LYS A 117 13.39 -6.71 4.32
N LEU A 118 12.33 -5.91 4.49
CA LEU A 118 11.05 -6.36 5.01
C LEU A 118 10.45 -7.48 4.14
N LEU A 119 10.42 -7.30 2.82
CA LEU A 119 9.86 -8.30 1.93
C LEU A 119 10.69 -9.59 1.91
N SER A 120 12.03 -9.50 1.94
CA SER A 120 12.90 -10.66 2.08
C SER A 120 12.61 -11.43 3.37
N ILE A 121 12.40 -10.74 4.50
CA ILE A 121 11.98 -11.39 5.76
C ILE A 121 10.66 -12.13 5.56
N MET A 122 9.64 -11.44 5.03
CA MET A 122 8.30 -12.02 4.85
C MET A 122 8.30 -13.23 3.90
N VAL A 123 9.08 -13.20 2.82
CA VAL A 123 9.15 -14.30 1.84
C VAL A 123 9.72 -15.58 2.47
N ARG A 124 10.62 -15.49 3.45
CA ARG A 124 11.15 -16.67 4.17
C ARG A 124 10.08 -17.42 4.97
N TYR A 125 8.97 -16.76 5.29
CA TYR A 125 7.88 -17.34 6.07
C TYR A 125 6.80 -18.00 5.21
N ILE A 126 6.87 -17.87 3.89
CA ILE A 126 5.94 -18.53 2.97
C ILE A 126 6.21 -20.04 3.02
N GLN A 127 5.22 -20.82 3.45
CA GLN A 127 5.31 -22.27 3.55
C GLN A 127 5.09 -22.98 2.22
N ARG A 128 4.20 -22.44 1.38
CA ARG A 128 3.76 -23.00 0.09
C ARG A 128 4.31 -22.20 -1.07
N ILE A 129 5.63 -22.17 -1.20
CA ILE A 129 6.32 -21.39 -2.23
C ILE A 129 5.95 -21.85 -3.66
N GLU A 130 5.53 -23.11 -3.82
CA GLU A 130 5.01 -23.66 -5.07
C GLU A 130 3.70 -23.02 -5.55
N CYS A 131 2.96 -22.35 -4.65
CA CYS A 131 1.78 -21.56 -4.95
C CYS A 131 2.12 -20.11 -5.35
N VAL A 132 3.40 -19.77 -5.46
CA VAL A 132 3.89 -18.47 -5.88
C VAL A 132 4.59 -18.58 -7.23
N ARG A 133 4.17 -17.79 -8.20
CA ARG A 133 4.76 -17.76 -9.53
C ARG A 133 5.22 -16.36 -9.91
N THR A 134 6.53 -16.21 -10.07
CA THR A 134 7.19 -14.99 -10.58
C THR A 134 7.26 -15.02 -12.11
N SER A 135 7.71 -13.92 -12.71
CA SER A 135 7.78 -13.69 -14.17
C SER A 135 6.43 -13.83 -14.88
N VAL A 136 5.32 -13.68 -14.15
CA VAL A 136 3.97 -13.86 -14.68
C VAL A 136 3.09 -12.68 -14.29
N ARG A 137 2.70 -11.89 -15.29
CA ARG A 137 1.82 -10.75 -15.12
C ARG A 137 0.39 -11.14 -15.48
N VAL A 138 -0.57 -10.67 -14.69
CA VAL A 138 -2.00 -10.74 -15.06
C VAL A 138 -2.25 -9.80 -16.25
N ALA A 139 -2.79 -10.34 -17.33
CA ALA A 139 -3.12 -9.61 -18.55
C ALA A 139 -4.58 -9.18 -18.59
N SER A 140 -5.50 -10.05 -18.15
CA SER A 140 -6.93 -9.72 -18.04
C SER A 140 -7.62 -10.58 -17.00
N ILE A 141 -8.73 -10.08 -16.49
CA ILE A 141 -9.61 -10.75 -15.54
C ILE A 141 -11.00 -10.77 -16.19
N LYS A 142 -11.65 -11.94 -16.19
CA LYS A 142 -13.01 -12.11 -16.69
C LYS A 142 -13.88 -12.66 -15.58
N GLU A 143 -14.89 -11.90 -15.20
CA GLU A 143 -15.88 -12.32 -14.21
C GLU A 143 -16.98 -13.16 -14.89
N SER A 144 -17.38 -14.22 -14.21
CA SER A 144 -18.54 -15.06 -14.49
C SER A 144 -19.48 -15.01 -13.29
N ASP A 145 -20.65 -15.65 -13.37
CA ASP A 145 -21.63 -15.64 -12.27
C ASP A 145 -21.14 -16.37 -11.00
N ASP A 146 -20.26 -17.35 -11.15
CA ASP A 146 -19.81 -18.26 -10.08
C ASP A 146 -18.29 -18.32 -9.88
N HIS A 147 -17.51 -17.70 -10.76
CA HIS A 147 -16.04 -17.71 -10.69
C HIS A 147 -15.42 -16.53 -11.45
N VAL A 148 -14.11 -16.37 -11.31
CA VAL A 148 -13.30 -15.42 -12.04
C VAL A 148 -12.20 -16.16 -12.81
N THR A 149 -12.04 -15.84 -14.09
CA THR A 149 -10.94 -16.35 -14.91
C THR A 149 -9.84 -15.30 -15.02
N VAL A 150 -8.64 -15.65 -14.58
CA VAL A 150 -7.42 -14.84 -14.70
C VAL A 150 -6.60 -15.33 -15.88
N ILE A 151 -6.34 -14.44 -16.84
CA ILE A 151 -5.49 -14.71 -18.00
C ILE A 151 -4.19 -13.94 -17.81
N THR A 152 -3.06 -14.63 -17.95
CA THR A 152 -1.72 -14.06 -17.78
C THR A 152 -1.09 -13.70 -19.13
N THR A 153 0.01 -12.94 -19.10
CA THR A 153 0.73 -12.51 -20.30
C THR A 153 1.42 -13.66 -21.05
N ASP A 154 1.72 -14.78 -20.39
CA ASP A 154 2.24 -16.01 -21.00
C ASP A 154 1.13 -16.94 -21.50
N GLY A 155 -0.13 -16.51 -21.43
CA GLY A 155 -1.29 -17.26 -21.95
C GLY A 155 -1.84 -18.32 -20.99
N LEU A 156 -1.37 -18.38 -19.74
CA LEU A 156 -1.96 -19.23 -18.71
C LEU A 156 -3.37 -18.71 -18.38
N SER A 157 -4.32 -19.64 -18.26
CA SER A 157 -5.67 -19.36 -17.77
C SER A 157 -5.87 -20.10 -16.45
N LEU A 158 -6.21 -19.35 -15.41
CA LEU A 158 -6.50 -19.85 -14.06
C LEU A 158 -7.92 -19.46 -13.66
N ILE A 159 -8.59 -20.31 -12.89
CA ILE A 159 -9.94 -20.05 -12.38
C ILE A 159 -9.83 -19.89 -10.87
N ALA A 160 -10.54 -18.90 -10.32
CA ALA A 160 -10.68 -18.76 -8.88
C ALA A 160 -12.04 -18.21 -8.45
N ASP A 161 -12.41 -18.45 -7.19
CA ASP A 161 -13.60 -17.84 -6.59
C ASP A 161 -13.41 -16.32 -6.42
N ILE A 162 -12.20 -15.88 -6.03
CA ILE A 162 -11.87 -14.47 -5.78
C ILE A 162 -10.53 -14.10 -6.41
N VAL A 163 -10.42 -12.86 -6.90
CA VAL A 163 -9.15 -12.25 -7.32
C VAL A 163 -8.86 -11.01 -6.48
N VAL A 164 -7.64 -10.91 -5.94
CA VAL A 164 -7.17 -9.74 -5.18
C VAL A 164 -6.06 -9.02 -5.95
N GLY A 165 -6.33 -7.77 -6.32
CA GLY A 165 -5.33 -6.88 -6.92
C GLY A 165 -4.38 -6.29 -5.89
N ALA A 166 -3.12 -6.74 -5.88
CA ALA A 166 -2.03 -6.27 -5.01
C ALA A 166 -0.80 -5.80 -5.83
N ASP A 167 -1.01 -5.40 -7.08
CA ASP A 167 -0.01 -5.05 -8.11
C ASP A 167 0.45 -3.57 -8.05
N GLY A 168 0.10 -2.88 -6.96
CA GLY A 168 0.66 -1.59 -6.57
C GLY A 168 0.13 -0.37 -7.33
N VAL A 169 0.85 0.75 -7.23
CA VAL A 169 0.38 2.07 -7.70
C VAL A 169 0.21 2.22 -9.22
N ARG A 170 0.64 1.23 -10.00
CA ARG A 170 0.44 1.13 -11.46
C ARG A 170 -0.44 -0.06 -11.80
N SER A 171 -1.35 -0.40 -10.89
CA SER A 171 -2.22 -1.55 -10.96
C SER A 171 -2.90 -1.66 -12.34
N ALA A 172 -2.71 -2.81 -12.98
CA ALA A 172 -3.45 -3.19 -14.18
C ALA A 172 -4.77 -3.89 -13.80
N THR A 173 -4.93 -4.28 -12.53
CA THR A 173 -6.10 -4.96 -11.98
C THR A 173 -7.09 -4.03 -11.28
N LEU A 174 -6.81 -2.72 -11.23
CA LEU A 174 -7.74 -1.71 -10.73
C LEU A 174 -8.93 -1.55 -11.71
N VAL A 175 -10.04 -2.21 -11.41
CA VAL A 175 -11.26 -2.19 -12.25
C VAL A 175 -12.02 -0.85 -12.15
N LEU A 176 -11.68 0.01 -11.18
CA LEU A 176 -12.19 1.38 -11.13
C LEU A 176 -11.23 2.30 -11.90
N PRO A 177 -11.55 2.75 -13.12
CA PRO A 177 -10.88 3.90 -13.67
C PRO A 177 -11.13 5.05 -12.70
N ALA A 178 -10.07 5.51 -12.02
CA ALA A 178 -10.08 6.89 -11.55
C ALA A 178 -10.46 7.73 -12.78
N PRO A 179 -11.48 8.61 -12.71
CA PRO A 179 -11.88 9.42 -13.85
C PRO A 179 -10.65 10.03 -14.50
N GLN A 180 -10.51 9.99 -15.83
CA GLN A 180 -9.31 10.52 -16.49
C GLN A 180 -9.09 12.01 -16.19
N SER A 181 -10.15 12.73 -15.80
CA SER A 181 -10.10 14.11 -15.28
C SER A 181 -9.50 14.23 -13.86
N MET A 182 -9.35 13.12 -13.16
CA MET A 182 -8.79 12.96 -11.81
C MET A 182 -7.41 12.28 -11.81
N ALA A 183 -6.85 12.00 -13.00
CA ALA A 183 -5.45 11.65 -13.12
C ALA A 183 -4.63 12.87 -12.68
N CYS A 184 -4.29 12.90 -11.39
CA CYS A 184 -3.24 13.78 -10.90
C CYS A 184 -2.04 13.51 -11.81
N GLN A 185 -1.64 14.51 -12.60
CA GLN A 185 -0.36 14.49 -13.30
C GLN A 185 0.69 14.43 -12.19
N ARG A 186 0.97 13.22 -11.70
CA ARG A 186 1.85 13.02 -10.58
C ARG A 186 3.17 13.69 -10.96
N PRO A 187 3.73 14.56 -10.11
CA PRO A 187 5.09 15.02 -10.34
C PRO A 187 5.96 13.78 -10.49
N PRO A 188 7.00 13.82 -11.34
CA PRO A 188 7.87 12.68 -11.53
C PRO A 188 8.39 12.22 -10.17
N LYS A 189 8.05 10.99 -9.77
CA LYS A 189 8.50 10.42 -8.49
C LYS A 189 10.00 10.64 -8.34
N ALA A 190 10.43 10.99 -7.13
CA ALA A 190 11.83 10.89 -6.77
C ALA A 190 12.32 9.47 -7.13
N SER A 191 13.15 9.41 -8.16
CA SER A 191 13.81 8.20 -8.61
C SER A 191 15.31 8.43 -8.43
N PRO A 192 16.15 7.38 -8.40
CA PRO A 192 17.60 7.55 -8.35
C PRO A 192 18.16 8.45 -9.47
N ARG A 193 17.40 8.66 -10.56
CA ARG A 193 17.77 9.57 -11.67
C ARG A 193 17.40 11.04 -11.44
N ASN A 194 16.57 11.32 -10.43
CA ASN A 194 16.04 12.65 -10.12
C ASN A 194 16.41 13.12 -8.70
N LEU A 195 17.22 12.35 -7.95
CA LEU A 195 17.85 12.84 -6.72
C LEU A 195 18.76 14.03 -7.10
N GLY A 196 18.38 15.24 -6.66
CA GLY A 196 19.07 16.49 -6.97
C GLY A 196 18.27 17.47 -7.84
N GLN A 197 17.09 17.09 -8.35
CA GLN A 197 16.17 18.04 -8.97
C GLN A 197 15.17 18.57 -7.93
N ASN A 198 15.30 19.86 -7.59
CA ASN A 198 14.28 20.57 -6.83
C ASN A 198 13.07 20.81 -7.73
N VAL A 199 11.93 20.19 -7.44
CA VAL A 199 10.64 20.59 -8.00
C VAL A 199 10.01 21.56 -7.01
N PRO A 200 9.93 22.86 -7.32
CA PRO A 200 9.29 23.82 -6.44
C PRO A 200 7.84 23.41 -6.16
N LEU A 201 7.37 23.61 -4.92
CA LEU A 201 5.99 23.36 -4.52
C LEU A 201 4.93 24.10 -5.37
N SER A 202 5.34 25.16 -6.08
CA SER A 202 4.51 25.88 -7.05
C SER A 202 4.26 25.11 -8.35
N GLN A 203 5.06 24.08 -8.63
CA GLN A 203 4.95 23.20 -9.80
C GLN A 203 4.30 21.85 -9.46
N ALA A 204 4.08 21.56 -8.18
CA ALA A 204 3.30 20.40 -7.75
C ALA A 204 1.81 20.66 -8.04
N PRO A 205 1.09 19.78 -8.75
CA PRO A 205 -0.33 19.94 -8.99
C PRO A 205 -1.08 19.95 -7.66
N ARG A 206 -1.86 21.01 -7.40
CA ARG A 206 -2.67 21.15 -6.18
C ARG A 206 -4.15 21.18 -6.55
N TYR A 207 -4.94 20.38 -5.85
CA TYR A 207 -6.40 20.52 -5.90
C TYR A 207 -6.80 21.88 -5.32
N THR A 208 -7.42 22.70 -6.14
CA THR A 208 -8.10 23.93 -5.73
C THR A 208 -9.27 23.60 -4.79
N LYS A 209 -9.76 24.62 -4.08
CA LYS A 209 -10.97 24.47 -3.26
C LYS A 209 -12.19 24.08 -4.12
N ALA A 210 -12.28 24.63 -5.33
CA ALA A 210 -13.38 24.35 -6.26
C ALA A 210 -13.34 22.90 -6.77
N GLU A 211 -12.16 22.37 -7.12
CA GLU A 211 -12.03 20.97 -7.57
C GLU A 211 -12.37 19.98 -6.47
N ALA A 212 -11.95 20.25 -5.23
CA ALA A 212 -12.31 19.42 -4.09
C ALA A 212 -13.82 19.43 -3.83
N GLU A 213 -14.46 20.60 -3.94
CA GLU A 213 -15.91 20.74 -3.78
C GLU A 213 -16.67 20.01 -4.89
N ALA A 214 -16.27 20.18 -6.15
CA ALA A 214 -16.86 19.50 -7.29
C ALA A 214 -16.74 17.96 -7.18
N LEU A 215 -15.59 17.46 -6.71
CA LEU A 215 -15.40 16.05 -6.43
C LEU A 215 -16.31 15.55 -5.30
N CYS A 216 -16.39 16.27 -4.19
CA CYS A 216 -17.27 15.88 -3.08
C CYS A 216 -18.75 15.92 -3.50
N GLN A 217 -19.15 16.85 -4.37
CA GLN A 217 -20.49 16.89 -4.95
C GLN A 217 -20.76 15.71 -5.86
N SER A 218 -19.80 15.27 -6.68
CA SER A 218 -19.99 14.13 -7.58
C SER A 218 -20.26 12.83 -6.82
N VAL A 219 -19.71 12.67 -5.62
CA VAL A 219 -19.93 11.51 -4.74
C VAL A 219 -20.94 11.74 -3.62
N ALA A 220 -21.62 12.90 -3.58
CA ALA A 220 -22.53 13.27 -2.50
C ALA A 220 -23.70 12.28 -2.33
N HIS A 221 -24.07 11.58 -3.40
CA HIS A 221 -25.17 10.62 -3.44
C HIS A 221 -24.84 9.26 -2.79
N ILE A 222 -23.56 8.95 -2.54
CA ILE A 222 -23.13 7.66 -1.99
C ILE A 222 -23.73 7.45 -0.60
N GLN A 223 -24.39 6.31 -0.42
CA GLN A 223 -24.96 5.89 0.85
C GLN A 223 -23.85 5.35 1.76
N VAL A 224 -23.64 5.96 2.93
CA VAL A 224 -22.60 5.56 3.90
C VAL A 224 -23.17 4.64 4.96
N THR A 225 -24.39 4.92 5.42
CA THR A 225 -25.18 4.04 6.29
C THR A 225 -26.61 4.01 5.77
N PRO A 226 -27.50 3.09 6.20
CA PRO A 226 -28.90 3.08 5.75
C PRO A 226 -29.67 4.40 5.94
N LYS A 227 -29.19 5.32 6.79
CA LYS A 227 -29.83 6.61 7.09
C LYS A 227 -29.02 7.84 6.67
N LEU A 228 -27.80 7.68 6.14
CA LEU A 228 -26.87 8.80 5.95
C LEU A 228 -26.11 8.69 4.62
N LYS A 229 -26.12 9.79 3.85
CA LYS A 229 -25.34 9.95 2.62
C LYS A 229 -24.04 10.70 2.87
N PHE A 230 -23.03 10.45 2.04
CA PHE A 230 -21.74 11.16 2.11
C PHE A 230 -21.93 12.68 2.02
N GLY A 231 -22.83 13.16 1.16
CA GLY A 231 -23.11 14.59 1.02
C GLY A 231 -23.64 15.24 2.31
N GLU A 232 -24.38 14.49 3.14
CA GLU A 232 -24.89 14.97 4.42
C GLU A 232 -23.78 15.07 5.48
N ILE A 233 -22.84 14.12 5.48
CA ILE A 233 -21.63 14.18 6.30
C ILE A 233 -20.78 15.38 5.88
N TYR A 234 -20.56 15.54 4.58
CA TYR A 234 -19.75 16.63 4.05
C TYR A 234 -20.37 17.99 4.37
N LYS A 235 -21.69 18.14 4.18
CA LYS A 235 -22.40 19.39 4.50
C LYS A 235 -22.33 19.77 5.98
N ASN A 236 -22.40 18.78 6.88
CA ASN A 236 -22.42 19.00 8.33
C ASN A 236 -21.05 18.82 9.01
N ARG A 237 -19.95 18.81 8.24
CA ARG A 237 -18.60 18.62 8.78
C ARG A 237 -18.24 19.73 9.78
N VAL A 238 -17.80 19.34 10.97
CA VAL A 238 -17.32 20.27 12.02
C VAL A 238 -15.88 20.69 11.74
N VAL A 239 -15.06 19.76 11.28
CA VAL A 239 -13.67 19.97 10.89
C VAL A 239 -13.42 19.21 9.59
N ALA A 240 -12.72 19.84 8.66
CA ALA A 240 -12.26 19.21 7.44
C ALA A 240 -10.76 19.46 7.31
N VAL A 241 -9.96 18.41 7.52
CA VAL A 241 -8.52 18.47 7.27
C VAL A 241 -8.30 17.98 5.84
N LYS A 242 -7.88 18.89 4.96
CA LYS A 242 -7.36 18.50 3.66
C LYS A 242 -5.97 17.91 3.86
N ILE A 243 -5.91 16.60 4.04
CA ILE A 243 -4.65 15.88 3.87
C ILE A 243 -4.42 15.74 2.37
N GLY A 244 -3.42 16.44 1.86
CA GLY A 244 -2.81 16.00 0.62
C GLY A 244 -2.33 14.57 0.85
N VAL A 245 -2.59 13.65 -0.08
CA VAL A 245 -1.73 12.47 -0.17
C VAL A 245 -0.41 12.97 -0.74
N GLU A 246 0.35 13.64 0.12
CA GLU A 246 1.77 13.94 0.18
C GLU A 246 1.93 14.95 1.33
N GLU A 247 2.76 14.58 2.30
CA GLU A 247 3.02 15.29 3.56
C GLU A 247 3.38 16.77 3.28
N GLY A 248 2.74 17.68 4.02
CA GLY A 248 3.05 19.10 3.96
C GLY A 248 2.30 19.87 5.04
N VAL A 249 3.05 20.38 6.02
CA VAL A 249 2.57 21.25 7.09
C VAL A 249 2.28 22.64 6.51
N ALA A 250 1.09 23.18 6.77
CA ALA A 250 0.74 24.56 6.45
C ALA A 250 1.28 25.51 7.53
N LYS A 251 1.94 26.60 7.12
CA LYS A 251 2.39 27.69 8.00
C LYS A 251 1.17 28.42 8.60
N GLY A 252 1.25 28.67 9.91
CA GLY A 252 0.74 29.90 10.53
C GLY A 252 1.87 30.92 10.61
#